data_AF-A0A8X7CE91-F1
#
_entry.id   AF-A0A8X7CE91-F1
#
_cell.length_a   1.000
_cell.length_b   1.000
_cell.length_c   1.000
_cell.angle_alpha   90.00
_cell.angle_beta   90.00
_cell.angle_gamma   90.00
#
_symmetry.space_group_name_H-M   'P 1'
#
loop_
_entity.id
_entity.type
_entity.pdbx_description
1 polymer ?
#
loop_
_entity_poly.entity_id
_entity_poly.type
_entity_poly.pdbx_seq_one_letter_code
_entity_poly.pdbx_strand_id
1 'polypeptide(L)'
;MSVEKYSLSILSFNDCPVQKTPEQLIELLKAWRKDHPFSDKCSVCQTLLPPIPYTLCCGHFYYNNQFKTYPVQSFAVHTPKYAFELPILKRLRAQAKLKMDQDFLVLPDPIFWQVVSTLVYEKIMKFVQGLPMTSRTKTVQSPSKVGLFYKQILEAPLNYGSLQRRSCGKSTLIRQVAFGKRCILSMRGMIVPDASLRPNQIQLPAHVVKKFNIQNQWIILNRMPSLQPGNFIALKVSSPGWEYDCFGIPLEVVQAMNADFDGDECNLYLVPNVLSQAECATILNPESQLGCFVMQGPKLTPTQDMLVVYFAKFKDIHFLPYKQSDLNKTFHVLYDCYGSQQAFEYIDQMRQFYLDVLQRQMCFALTLQEMQALYEWGRESMEVFQQKAETSSGCLVTQVLSGAKGSFEHLYQMFGSIGYQNDVFVKHSFWEGLRANEAVVHAKTATEALSNASKIWEPGYSYYKMVYNLQGLYVDYKGRLMDGETVIENDVLNVFHYTDVMSEEGFQHLLDMTLQ
;
A
#
# COMPACT_ATOMS: atom_id res chain seq x y z
N MET A 1 -17.77 16.69 -40.86
CA MET A 1 -17.57 15.29 -41.33
C MET A 1 -18.78 14.49 -40.88
N SER A 2 -19.46 13.76 -41.78
CA SER A 2 -20.75 13.11 -41.48
C SER A 2 -20.58 11.90 -40.55
N VAL A 3 -21.50 11.77 -39.59
CA VAL A 3 -21.58 10.67 -38.59
C VAL A 3 -21.74 9.30 -39.27
N GLU A 4 -22.16 9.26 -40.53
CA GLU A 4 -22.39 8.05 -41.33
C GLU A 4 -21.13 7.21 -41.62
N LYS A 5 -19.92 7.76 -41.39
CA LYS A 5 -18.65 7.05 -41.66
C LYS A 5 -18.01 6.36 -40.45
N TYR A 6 -18.57 6.45 -39.25
CA TYR A 6 -18.03 5.74 -38.09
C TYR A 6 -18.59 4.32 -37.99
N SER A 7 -17.82 3.32 -38.43
CA SER A 7 -18.04 1.92 -38.02
C SER A 7 -17.38 1.70 -36.67
N LEU A 8 -18.15 1.36 -35.64
CA LEU A 8 -17.66 1.05 -34.28
C LEU A 8 -16.92 -0.30 -34.18
N SER A 9 -16.45 -0.85 -35.29
CA SER A 9 -15.59 -2.03 -35.29
C SER A 9 -14.14 -1.56 -35.09
N ILE A 10 -13.66 -1.63 -33.86
CA ILE A 10 -12.26 -1.27 -33.51
C ILE A 10 -11.26 -2.24 -34.19
N LEU A 11 -11.72 -3.39 -34.66
CA LEU A 11 -10.94 -4.43 -35.33
C LEU A 11 -11.68 -4.92 -36.58
N SER A 12 -11.00 -5.07 -37.72
CA SER A 12 -11.53 -5.89 -38.82
C SER A 12 -11.17 -7.36 -38.59
N PHE A 13 -11.94 -8.29 -39.16
CA PHE A 13 -11.59 -9.72 -39.12
C PHE A 13 -10.18 -9.97 -39.69
N ASN A 14 -9.82 -9.21 -40.72
CA ASN A 14 -8.52 -9.27 -41.38
C ASN A 14 -7.36 -8.78 -40.50
N ASP A 15 -7.62 -7.89 -39.54
CA ASP A 15 -6.62 -7.39 -38.59
C ASP A 15 -6.34 -8.37 -37.44
N CYS A 16 -7.14 -9.44 -37.30
CA CYS A 16 -6.95 -10.41 -36.25
C CYS A 16 -5.81 -11.39 -36.60
N PRO A 17 -4.84 -11.62 -35.69
CA PRO A 17 -3.63 -12.40 -35.99
C PRO A 17 -3.93 -13.88 -36.28
N VAL A 18 -5.01 -14.42 -35.71
CA VAL A 18 -5.42 -15.82 -35.91
C VAL A 18 -6.90 -15.88 -36.29
N GLN A 19 -7.16 -16.36 -37.49
CA GLN A 19 -8.51 -16.52 -38.03
C GLN A 19 -8.85 -18.00 -38.17
N LYS A 20 -10.06 -18.39 -37.76
CA LYS A 20 -10.55 -19.77 -37.87
C LYS A 20 -11.99 -19.80 -38.33
N THR A 21 -12.37 -20.87 -39.03
CA THR A 21 -13.78 -21.18 -39.25
C THR A 21 -14.38 -21.86 -38.00
N PRO A 22 -15.70 -21.82 -37.82
CA PRO A 22 -16.35 -22.55 -36.73
C PRO A 22 -16.00 -24.04 -36.67
N GLU A 23 -15.79 -24.70 -37.82
CA GLU A 23 -15.42 -26.13 -37.91
C GLU A 23 -14.01 -26.36 -37.37
N GLN A 24 -13.05 -25.55 -37.84
CA GLN A 24 -11.66 -25.61 -37.41
C GLN A 24 -11.53 -25.33 -35.90
N LEU A 25 -12.34 -24.42 -35.36
CA LEU A 25 -12.35 -24.16 -33.92
C LEU A 25 -12.90 -25.34 -33.13
N ILE A 26 -13.96 -26.02 -33.58
CA ILE A 26 -14.48 -27.21 -32.89
C ILE A 26 -13.42 -28.31 -32.82
N GLU A 27 -12.67 -28.54 -33.90
CA GLU A 27 -11.56 -29.50 -33.92
C GLU A 27 -10.46 -29.10 -32.93
N LEU A 28 -10.05 -27.83 -32.95
CA LEU A 28 -9.06 -27.29 -32.02
C LEU A 28 -9.50 -27.46 -30.55
N LEU A 29 -10.76 -27.17 -30.23
CA LEU A 29 -11.29 -27.28 -28.86
C LEU A 29 -11.30 -28.74 -28.37
N LYS A 30 -11.61 -29.68 -29.26
CA LYS A 30 -11.56 -31.13 -28.95
C LYS A 30 -10.12 -31.59 -28.74
N ALA A 31 -9.21 -31.16 -29.61
CA ALA A 31 -7.78 -31.43 -29.50
C ALA A 31 -7.20 -30.88 -28.20
N TRP A 32 -7.46 -29.60 -27.89
CA TRP A 32 -6.99 -28.94 -26.67
C TRP A 32 -7.44 -29.68 -25.40
N ARG A 33 -8.68 -30.20 -25.35
CA ARG A 33 -9.18 -30.97 -24.20
C ARG A 33 -8.59 -32.37 -24.09
N LYS A 34 -8.24 -32.99 -25.20
CA LYS A 34 -7.72 -34.36 -25.25
C LYS A 34 -6.22 -34.42 -24.91
N ASP A 35 -5.47 -33.43 -25.38
CA ASP A 35 -4.01 -33.40 -25.35
C ASP A 35 -3.49 -32.12 -24.65
N HIS A 36 -4.05 -31.75 -23.50
CA HIS A 36 -3.49 -30.72 -22.62
C HIS A 36 -2.15 -31.09 -21.90
N PRO A 37 -1.51 -32.29 -21.99
CA PRO A 37 -0.25 -32.47 -21.28
C PRO A 37 0.88 -31.70 -21.98
N PHE A 38 1.76 -31.16 -21.15
CA PHE A 38 3.04 -30.60 -21.57
C PHE A 38 3.90 -31.73 -22.14
N SER A 39 4.05 -31.78 -23.47
CA SER A 39 4.80 -32.82 -24.17
C SER A 39 5.67 -32.18 -25.24
N ASP A 40 6.93 -32.61 -25.30
CA ASP A 40 7.92 -32.15 -26.29
C ASP A 40 7.84 -32.95 -27.60
N LYS A 41 6.93 -33.93 -27.68
CA LYS A 41 6.69 -34.78 -28.86
C LYS A 41 5.20 -34.86 -29.20
N CYS A 42 4.91 -34.91 -30.50
CA CYS A 42 3.55 -35.16 -30.97
C CYS A 42 3.10 -36.58 -30.62
N SER A 43 1.95 -36.73 -29.96
CA SER A 43 1.35 -38.01 -29.59
C SER A 43 0.95 -38.88 -30.80
N VAL A 44 0.82 -38.29 -31.99
CA VAL A 44 0.43 -39.00 -33.22
C VAL A 44 1.63 -39.38 -34.08
N CYS A 45 2.44 -38.41 -34.52
CA CYS A 45 3.52 -38.67 -35.46
C CYS A 45 4.90 -38.74 -34.79
N GLN A 46 4.98 -38.59 -33.47
CA GLN A 46 6.21 -38.68 -32.67
C GLN A 46 7.30 -37.67 -33.07
N THR A 47 7.01 -36.71 -33.95
CA THR A 47 7.94 -35.64 -34.28
C THR A 47 8.18 -34.76 -33.07
N LEU A 48 9.44 -34.36 -32.90
CA LEU A 48 9.82 -33.35 -31.91
C LEU A 48 9.10 -32.06 -32.27
N LEU A 49 8.37 -31.51 -31.30
CA LEU A 49 7.66 -30.27 -31.52
C LEU A 49 8.67 -29.13 -31.52
N PRO A 50 8.59 -28.18 -32.47
CA PRO A 50 9.49 -27.04 -32.52
C PRO A 50 9.47 -26.29 -31.18
N PRO A 51 10.61 -25.69 -30.77
CA PRO A 51 10.70 -24.93 -29.54
C PRO A 51 10.04 -23.57 -29.79
N ILE A 52 8.72 -23.59 -29.83
CA ILE A 52 7.86 -22.42 -29.93
C ILE A 52 6.79 -22.54 -28.82
N PRO A 53 6.23 -21.41 -28.35
CA PRO A 53 5.39 -21.40 -27.15
C PRO A 53 4.17 -22.34 -27.23
N TYR A 54 3.66 -22.57 -28.44
CA TYR A 54 2.72 -23.64 -28.74
C TYR A 54 2.96 -24.15 -30.17
N THR A 55 2.60 -25.41 -30.43
CA THR A 55 2.63 -26.01 -31.77
C THR A 55 1.32 -26.73 -32.06
N LEU A 56 0.89 -26.66 -33.31
CA LEU A 56 -0.13 -27.54 -33.87
C LEU A 56 0.54 -28.63 -34.70
N CYS A 57 0.38 -29.91 -34.31
CA CYS A 57 0.90 -31.04 -35.07
C CYS A 57 -0.14 -32.15 -35.16
N CYS A 58 -0.39 -32.67 -36.37
CA CYS A 58 -1.40 -33.72 -36.63
C CYS A 58 -2.80 -33.40 -36.06
N GLY A 59 -3.22 -32.13 -36.08
CA GLY A 59 -4.52 -31.70 -35.53
C GLY A 59 -4.56 -31.60 -34.01
N HIS A 60 -3.43 -31.78 -33.31
CA HIS A 60 -3.32 -31.71 -31.86
C HIS A 60 -2.56 -30.44 -31.43
N PHE A 61 -2.97 -29.86 -30.30
CA PHE A 61 -2.38 -28.65 -29.72
C PHE A 61 -1.40 -29.05 -28.61
N TYR A 62 -0.18 -28.52 -28.65
CA TYR A 62 0.85 -28.79 -27.65
C TYR A 62 1.44 -27.48 -27.13
N TYR A 63 1.70 -27.42 -25.83
CA TYR A 63 2.27 -26.25 -25.15
C TYR A 63 3.66 -26.56 -24.60
N ASN A 64 4.62 -25.67 -24.87
CA ASN A 64 6.00 -25.82 -24.38
C ASN A 64 6.21 -24.97 -23.11
N ASN A 65 6.40 -25.65 -21.98
CA ASN A 65 6.62 -25.02 -20.68
C ASN A 65 7.97 -24.33 -20.51
N GLN A 66 8.91 -24.53 -21.43
CA GLN A 66 10.25 -23.97 -21.34
C GLN A 66 10.31 -22.50 -21.78
N PHE A 67 9.29 -22.00 -22.50
CA PHE A 67 9.26 -20.61 -22.96
C PHE A 67 8.76 -19.65 -21.87
N LYS A 68 9.62 -18.69 -21.48
CA LYS A 68 9.28 -17.61 -20.54
C LYS A 68 8.32 -16.56 -21.12
N THR A 69 8.21 -16.48 -22.44
CA THR A 69 7.42 -15.47 -23.15
C THR A 69 6.52 -16.12 -24.21
N TYR A 70 5.21 -15.94 -24.05
CA TYR A 70 4.18 -16.41 -24.97
C TYR A 70 3.51 -15.18 -25.61
N PRO A 71 3.57 -14.99 -26.94
CA PRO A 71 2.85 -13.92 -27.60
C PRO A 71 1.35 -14.25 -27.55
N VAL A 72 0.60 -13.46 -26.78
CA VAL A 72 -0.86 -13.63 -26.66
C VAL A 72 -1.52 -13.34 -28.00
N GLN A 73 -2.22 -14.32 -28.57
CA GLN A 73 -2.94 -14.23 -29.82
C GLN A 73 -4.42 -14.58 -29.61
N SER A 74 -5.30 -13.60 -29.77
CA SER A 74 -6.74 -13.82 -29.80
C SER A 74 -7.16 -14.53 -31.11
N PHE A 75 -8.21 -15.34 -31.02
CA PHE A 75 -8.77 -16.08 -32.15
C PHE A 75 -10.02 -15.38 -32.65
N ALA A 76 -10.05 -14.98 -33.91
CA ALA A 76 -11.26 -14.50 -34.57
C ALA A 76 -11.96 -15.65 -35.29
N VAL A 77 -13.27 -15.80 -35.06
CA VAL A 77 -14.09 -16.82 -35.70
C VAL A 77 -15.31 -16.21 -36.36
N HIS A 78 -15.51 -16.53 -37.63
CA HIS A 78 -16.61 -15.99 -38.42
C HIS A 78 -17.97 -16.54 -37.95
N THR A 79 -18.93 -15.64 -37.70
CA THR A 79 -20.29 -15.87 -37.20
C THR A 79 -21.35 -15.05 -37.97
N PRO A 80 -21.54 -15.29 -39.29
CA PRO A 80 -22.25 -14.38 -40.20
C PRO A 80 -23.76 -14.24 -39.93
N LYS A 81 -24.34 -15.19 -39.19
CA LYS A 81 -25.78 -15.24 -38.90
C LYS A 81 -26.11 -14.78 -37.47
N TYR A 82 -25.11 -14.45 -36.67
CA TYR A 82 -25.26 -14.26 -35.24
C TYR A 82 -24.49 -13.05 -34.74
N ALA A 83 -25.22 -12.07 -34.20
CA ALA A 83 -24.65 -10.88 -33.58
C ALA A 83 -24.53 -11.07 -32.05
N PHE A 84 -23.30 -11.27 -31.58
CA PHE A 84 -22.95 -11.39 -30.16
C PHE A 84 -22.74 -10.01 -29.51
N GLU A 85 -23.84 -9.33 -29.18
CA GLU A 85 -23.84 -7.93 -28.72
C GLU A 85 -24.64 -7.72 -27.41
N LEU A 86 -24.17 -6.84 -26.52
CA LEU A 86 -24.87 -6.43 -25.30
C LEU A 86 -26.20 -5.70 -25.62
N PRO A 87 -27.29 -5.96 -24.87
CA PRO A 87 -28.56 -5.25 -25.07
C PRO A 87 -28.47 -3.72 -24.95
N ILE A 88 -27.57 -3.22 -24.10
CA ILE A 88 -27.35 -1.78 -23.90
C ILE A 88 -26.71 -1.15 -25.14
N LEU A 89 -25.76 -1.86 -25.78
CA LEU A 89 -25.12 -1.41 -27.02
C LEU A 89 -26.13 -1.37 -28.16
N LYS A 90 -27.03 -2.35 -28.25
CA LYS A 90 -28.13 -2.33 -29.23
C LYS A 90 -29.00 -1.08 -29.10
N ARG A 91 -29.33 -0.67 -27.87
CA ARG A 91 -30.12 0.55 -27.60
C ARG A 91 -29.37 1.82 -27.96
N LEU A 92 -28.13 1.96 -27.48
CA LEU A 92 -27.28 3.13 -27.76
C LEU A 92 -27.00 3.25 -29.27
N ARG A 93 -26.79 2.14 -29.96
CA ARG A 93 -26.63 2.08 -31.41
C ARG A 93 -27.86 2.58 -32.16
N ALA A 94 -29.04 2.13 -31.74
CA ALA A 94 -30.30 2.59 -32.35
C ALA A 94 -30.49 4.11 -32.18
N GLN A 95 -30.09 4.66 -31.03
CA GLN A 95 -30.10 6.11 -30.78
C GLN A 95 -29.05 6.86 -31.62
N ALA A 96 -27.86 6.29 -31.77
CA ALA A 96 -26.74 6.91 -32.50
C ALA A 96 -26.75 6.68 -34.03
N LYS A 97 -27.69 5.88 -34.56
CA LYS A 97 -27.77 5.47 -35.99
C LYS A 97 -26.47 4.84 -36.53
N LEU A 98 -25.70 4.17 -35.67
CA LEU A 98 -24.43 3.54 -36.07
C LEU A 98 -24.66 2.15 -36.65
N LYS A 99 -23.98 1.81 -37.74
CA LYS A 99 -24.00 0.47 -38.34
C LYS A 99 -22.87 -0.37 -37.72
N MET A 100 -23.22 -1.53 -37.14
CA MET A 100 -22.23 -2.47 -36.60
C MET A 100 -22.37 -3.80 -37.35
N ASP A 101 -21.45 -4.03 -38.29
CA ASP A 101 -21.38 -5.26 -39.09
C ASP A 101 -20.30 -6.18 -38.49
N GLN A 102 -20.34 -6.44 -37.17
CA GLN A 102 -19.41 -7.41 -36.57
C GLN A 102 -19.99 -8.82 -36.74
N ASP A 103 -19.51 -9.49 -37.78
CA ASP A 103 -19.91 -10.83 -38.18
C ASP A 103 -18.96 -11.92 -37.68
N PHE A 104 -18.13 -11.62 -36.67
CA PHE A 104 -17.16 -12.54 -36.08
C PHE A 104 -17.06 -12.39 -34.56
N LEU A 105 -16.65 -13.47 -33.89
CA LEU A 105 -16.39 -13.51 -32.46
C LEU A 105 -14.88 -13.55 -32.20
N VAL A 106 -14.39 -12.70 -31.30
CA VAL A 106 -13.02 -12.76 -30.82
C VAL A 106 -12.98 -13.55 -29.51
N LEU A 107 -12.25 -14.66 -29.50
CA LEU A 107 -12.01 -15.49 -28.33
C LEU A 107 -10.65 -15.18 -27.72
N PRO A 108 -10.53 -15.26 -26.37
CA PRO A 108 -9.27 -15.10 -25.69
C PRO A 108 -8.29 -16.20 -26.10
N ASP A 109 -7.01 -15.94 -25.90
CA ASP A 109 -5.94 -16.90 -26.20
C ASP A 109 -6.12 -18.25 -25.45
N PRO A 110 -5.78 -19.40 -26.08
CA PRO A 110 -5.82 -20.73 -25.48
C PRO A 110 -5.10 -20.88 -24.15
N ILE A 111 -4.06 -20.09 -23.86
CA ILE A 111 -3.38 -20.09 -22.55
C ILE A 111 -4.32 -19.73 -21.41
N PHE A 112 -5.40 -19.00 -21.71
CA PHE A 112 -6.40 -18.62 -20.72
C PHE A 112 -7.56 -19.61 -20.62
N TRP A 113 -7.64 -20.60 -21.51
CA TRP A 113 -8.79 -21.49 -21.54
C TRP A 113 -8.81 -22.44 -20.35
N GLN A 114 -10.02 -22.80 -19.95
CA GLN A 114 -10.30 -23.91 -19.05
C GLN A 114 -11.25 -24.86 -19.75
N VAL A 115 -11.33 -26.11 -19.27
CA VAL A 115 -12.23 -27.13 -19.82
C VAL A 115 -13.66 -26.59 -19.95
N VAL A 116 -14.16 -25.87 -18.93
CA VAL A 116 -15.50 -25.26 -18.95
C VAL A 116 -15.66 -24.23 -20.08
N SER A 117 -14.68 -23.34 -20.26
CA SER A 117 -14.69 -22.34 -21.33
C SER A 117 -14.69 -22.97 -22.71
N THR A 118 -13.88 -24.01 -22.92
CA THR A 118 -13.84 -24.71 -24.22
C THR A 118 -15.15 -25.42 -24.56
N LEU A 119 -15.88 -25.92 -23.54
CA LEU A 119 -17.21 -26.52 -23.74
C LEU A 119 -18.26 -25.48 -24.11
N VAL A 120 -18.16 -24.27 -23.56
CA VAL A 120 -19.01 -23.13 -23.95
C VAL A 120 -18.72 -22.73 -25.40
N TYR A 121 -17.45 -22.57 -25.78
CA TYR A 121 -17.08 -22.22 -27.15
C TYR A 121 -17.56 -23.28 -28.16
N GLU A 122 -17.44 -24.57 -27.85
CA GLU A 122 -17.94 -25.63 -28.73
C GLU A 122 -19.46 -25.57 -28.91
N LYS A 123 -20.22 -25.36 -27.83
CA LYS A 123 -21.68 -25.19 -27.90
C LYS A 123 -22.07 -24.02 -28.81
N ILE A 124 -21.29 -22.95 -28.77
CA ILE A 124 -21.54 -21.75 -29.57
C ILE A 124 -21.21 -21.97 -31.03
N MET A 125 -20.10 -22.64 -31.33
CA MET A 125 -19.78 -22.98 -32.72
C MET A 125 -20.80 -23.93 -33.34
N LYS A 126 -21.26 -24.93 -32.57
CA LYS A 126 -22.38 -25.79 -32.98
C LYS A 126 -23.65 -24.98 -33.24
N PHE A 127 -23.93 -23.99 -32.40
CA PHE A 127 -25.09 -23.11 -32.56
C PHE A 127 -24.97 -22.25 -33.83
N VAL A 128 -23.79 -21.68 -34.10
CA VAL A 128 -23.50 -20.89 -35.29
C VAL A 128 -23.68 -21.71 -36.58
N GLN A 129 -23.31 -22.98 -36.54
CA GLN A 129 -23.44 -23.92 -37.66
C GLN A 129 -24.85 -24.54 -37.79
N GLY A 130 -25.75 -24.33 -36.83
CA GLY A 130 -27.06 -25.00 -36.80
C GLY A 130 -26.99 -26.49 -36.46
N LEU A 131 -25.92 -26.94 -35.81
CA LEU A 131 -25.75 -28.32 -35.36
C LEU A 131 -26.46 -28.60 -34.02
N PRO A 132 -26.85 -29.86 -33.76
CA PRO A 132 -27.43 -30.25 -32.48
C PRO A 132 -26.41 -30.14 -31.33
N MET A 133 -26.87 -29.65 -30.17
CA MET A 133 -26.01 -29.47 -28.99
C MET A 133 -25.50 -30.79 -28.42
N THR A 134 -26.36 -31.81 -28.42
CA THR A 134 -26.03 -33.16 -27.98
C THR A 134 -26.44 -34.17 -29.05
N SER A 135 -25.67 -35.26 -29.16
CA SER A 135 -25.99 -36.38 -30.04
C SER A 135 -27.28 -37.10 -29.62
N ARG A 136 -27.67 -37.01 -28.35
CA ARG A 136 -28.85 -37.69 -27.78
C ARG A 136 -30.16 -36.99 -28.13
N THR A 137 -30.24 -35.67 -27.96
CA THR A 137 -31.51 -34.93 -28.13
C THR A 137 -31.74 -34.45 -29.55
N LYS A 138 -30.69 -34.37 -30.39
CA LYS A 138 -30.72 -33.81 -31.76
C LYS A 138 -31.40 -32.43 -31.88
N THR A 139 -31.54 -31.70 -30.77
CA THR A 139 -32.25 -30.42 -30.72
C THR A 139 -31.35 -29.28 -31.22
N VAL A 140 -31.81 -28.60 -32.26
CA VAL A 140 -31.21 -27.34 -32.76
C VAL A 140 -31.82 -26.18 -31.97
N GLN A 141 -30.97 -25.28 -31.48
CA GLN A 141 -31.41 -24.15 -30.65
C GLN A 141 -31.88 -22.98 -31.52
N SER A 142 -32.92 -22.27 -31.07
CA SER A 142 -33.46 -21.12 -31.78
C SER A 142 -32.52 -19.90 -31.74
N PRO A 143 -32.52 -19.05 -32.79
CA PRO A 143 -31.76 -17.80 -32.80
C PRO A 143 -32.05 -16.85 -31.62
N SER A 144 -33.20 -16.98 -30.96
CA SER A 144 -33.54 -16.20 -29.76
C SER A 144 -32.59 -16.44 -28.57
N LYS A 145 -31.82 -17.54 -28.57
CA LYS A 145 -30.88 -17.88 -27.48
C LYS A 145 -29.50 -17.24 -27.59
N VAL A 146 -29.24 -16.40 -28.61
CA VAL A 146 -27.96 -15.68 -28.77
C VAL A 146 -27.52 -14.97 -27.48
N GLY A 147 -28.46 -14.28 -26.79
CA GLY A 147 -28.16 -13.57 -25.54
C GLY A 147 -27.70 -14.49 -24.41
N LEU A 148 -28.25 -15.70 -24.32
CA LEU A 148 -27.84 -16.70 -23.32
C LEU A 148 -26.40 -17.16 -23.58
N PHE A 149 -26.08 -17.48 -24.83
CA PHE A 149 -24.73 -17.93 -25.21
C PHE A 149 -23.69 -16.82 -25.05
N TYR A 150 -24.05 -15.58 -25.37
CA TYR A 150 -23.19 -14.43 -25.12
C TYR A 150 -22.88 -14.26 -23.63
N LYS A 151 -23.90 -14.36 -22.76
CA LYS A 151 -23.72 -14.31 -21.31
C LYS A 151 -22.82 -15.45 -20.82
N GLN A 152 -22.99 -16.65 -21.36
CA GLN A 152 -22.13 -17.79 -21.03
C GLN A 152 -20.66 -17.57 -21.42
N ILE A 153 -20.36 -16.90 -22.54
CA ILE A 153 -18.96 -16.54 -22.89
C ILE A 153 -18.37 -15.60 -21.85
N LEU A 154 -19.13 -14.59 -21.43
CA LEU A 154 -18.64 -13.59 -20.48
C LEU A 154 -18.41 -14.15 -19.07
N GLU A 155 -19.24 -15.11 -18.65
CA GLU A 155 -19.19 -15.74 -17.34
C GLU A 155 -18.27 -16.97 -17.28
N ALA A 156 -17.95 -17.57 -18.44
CA ALA A 156 -17.12 -18.76 -18.50
C ALA A 156 -15.75 -18.53 -17.82
N PRO A 157 -15.33 -19.44 -16.91
CA PRO A 157 -14.11 -19.25 -16.15
C PRO A 157 -12.89 -19.45 -17.06
N LEU A 158 -12.05 -18.43 -17.11
CA LEU A 158 -10.72 -18.48 -17.72
C LEU A 158 -9.67 -18.50 -16.61
N ASN A 159 -8.44 -18.86 -16.97
CA ASN A 159 -7.29 -18.63 -16.08
C ASN A 159 -7.26 -17.13 -15.75
N TYR A 160 -7.16 -16.76 -14.47
CA TYR A 160 -7.30 -15.38 -13.99
C TYR A 160 -8.72 -14.76 -14.09
N GLY A 161 -9.76 -15.59 -14.02
CA GLY A 161 -11.16 -15.16 -13.93
C GLY A 161 -11.83 -14.97 -15.30
N SER A 162 -13.16 -15.06 -15.33
CA SER A 162 -13.98 -14.87 -16.53
C SER A 162 -13.84 -13.46 -17.12
N LEU A 163 -14.19 -13.27 -18.39
CA LEU A 163 -14.11 -11.94 -19.03
C LEU A 163 -14.86 -10.86 -18.24
N GLN A 164 -16.02 -11.20 -17.67
CA GLN A 164 -16.76 -10.31 -16.79
C GLN A 164 -15.97 -9.98 -15.52
N ARG A 165 -15.47 -10.99 -14.80
CA ARG A 165 -14.68 -10.81 -13.57
C ARG A 165 -13.31 -10.17 -13.80
N ARG A 166 -12.79 -10.18 -15.02
CA ARG A 166 -11.56 -9.46 -15.39
C ARG A 166 -11.76 -7.95 -15.45
N SER A 167 -13.00 -7.51 -15.69
CA SER A 167 -13.37 -6.09 -15.82
C SER A 167 -13.92 -5.45 -14.53
N CYS A 168 -14.47 -6.25 -13.60
CA CYS A 168 -15.08 -5.73 -12.37
C CYS A 168 -14.67 -6.48 -11.09
N GLY A 169 -14.36 -5.72 -10.03
CA GLY A 169 -14.05 -6.25 -8.69
C GLY A 169 -12.59 -6.14 -8.23
N LYS A 170 -12.33 -6.58 -7.00
CA LYS A 170 -11.01 -6.48 -6.34
C LYS A 170 -9.97 -7.47 -6.88
N SER A 171 -10.41 -8.64 -7.35
CA SER A 171 -9.56 -9.70 -7.91
C SER A 171 -9.49 -9.68 -9.45
N THR A 172 -9.76 -8.52 -10.05
CA THR A 172 -9.69 -8.35 -11.51
C THR A 172 -8.25 -8.53 -11.99
N LEU A 173 -8.12 -9.06 -13.21
CA LEU A 173 -6.83 -9.12 -13.90
C LEU A 173 -6.19 -7.72 -14.01
N ILE A 174 -6.99 -6.68 -14.28
CA ILE A 174 -6.51 -5.29 -14.34
C ILE A 174 -5.88 -4.88 -13.00
N ARG A 175 -6.50 -5.18 -11.86
CA ARG A 175 -5.88 -4.86 -10.56
C ARG A 175 -4.64 -5.70 -10.26
N GLN A 176 -4.68 -6.99 -10.56
CA GLN A 176 -3.57 -7.90 -10.30
C GLN A 176 -2.35 -7.69 -11.22
N VAL A 177 -2.56 -7.09 -12.39
CA VAL A 177 -1.50 -6.92 -13.40
C VAL A 177 -1.18 -5.45 -13.62
N ALA A 178 -2.13 -4.53 -13.69
CA ALA A 178 -1.83 -3.12 -13.93
C ALA A 178 -1.55 -2.36 -12.64
N PHE A 179 -2.36 -2.54 -11.59
CA PHE A 179 -2.28 -1.73 -10.37
C PHE A 179 -1.38 -2.32 -9.27
N GLY A 180 -1.29 -3.65 -9.17
CA GLY A 180 -0.49 -4.30 -8.12
C GLY A 180 -0.04 -5.70 -8.52
N LYS A 181 1.23 -5.82 -8.94
CA LYS A 181 1.90 -7.10 -9.20
C LYS A 181 2.71 -7.54 -8.00
N ARG A 182 2.91 -8.85 -7.85
CA ARG A 182 3.91 -9.39 -6.92
C ARG A 182 5.31 -9.06 -7.44
N CYS A 183 6.09 -8.33 -6.66
CA CYS A 183 7.49 -8.05 -6.95
C CYS A 183 8.34 -9.30 -6.69
N ILE A 184 9.29 -9.58 -7.59
CA ILE A 184 10.20 -10.74 -7.43
C ILE A 184 11.32 -10.39 -6.46
N LEU A 185 11.83 -9.15 -6.54
CA LEU A 185 12.93 -8.64 -5.72
C LEU A 185 12.38 -7.92 -4.47
N SER A 186 11.56 -8.63 -3.71
CA SER A 186 11.00 -8.14 -2.45
C SER A 186 11.06 -9.21 -1.37
N MET A 187 11.16 -8.79 -0.12
CA MET A 187 11.13 -9.63 1.06
C MET A 187 10.18 -9.04 2.10
N ARG A 188 9.76 -9.88 3.04
CA ARG A 188 8.95 -9.49 4.19
C ARG A 188 9.58 -10.11 5.43
N GLY A 189 9.66 -9.34 6.50
CA GLY A 189 10.29 -9.78 7.74
C GLY A 189 9.88 -8.91 8.91
N MET A 190 10.05 -9.48 10.10
CA MET A 190 9.85 -8.79 11.37
C MET A 190 10.88 -7.68 11.53
N ILE A 191 10.44 -6.52 12.00
CA ILE A 191 11.32 -5.41 12.37
C ILE A 191 11.68 -5.51 13.85
N VAL A 192 12.90 -5.09 14.17
CA VAL A 192 13.40 -5.02 15.55
C VAL A 192 14.20 -3.72 15.72
N PRO A 193 14.25 -3.16 16.94
CA PRO A 193 14.98 -1.92 17.18
C PRO A 193 16.48 -2.18 17.10
N ASP A 194 17.20 -1.36 16.34
CA ASP A 194 18.66 -1.31 16.35
C ASP A 194 19.11 0.14 16.52
N ALA A 195 19.38 0.50 17.78
CA ALA A 195 19.81 1.84 18.16
C ALA A 195 21.24 2.17 17.71
N SER A 196 22.02 1.19 17.22
CA SER A 196 23.39 1.44 16.76
C SER A 196 23.44 2.09 15.37
N LEU A 197 22.39 1.90 14.58
CA LEU A 197 22.27 2.41 13.22
C LEU A 197 22.08 3.93 13.19
N ARG A 198 22.58 4.55 12.12
CA ARG A 198 22.15 5.91 11.78
C ARG A 198 20.69 5.88 11.30
N PRO A 199 19.92 6.99 11.43
CA PRO A 199 18.51 7.02 11.05
C PRO A 199 18.22 6.73 9.56
N ASN A 200 19.22 6.81 8.67
CA ASN A 200 19.12 6.48 7.24
C ASN A 200 19.63 5.07 6.89
N GLN A 201 19.90 4.22 7.89
CA GLN A 201 20.45 2.88 7.70
C GLN A 201 19.46 1.78 8.10
N ILE A 202 19.76 0.57 7.65
CA ILE A 202 19.02 -0.65 8.00
C ILE A 202 19.98 -1.84 8.12
N GLN A 203 19.77 -2.64 9.14
CA GLN A 203 20.49 -3.89 9.36
C GLN A 203 19.69 -5.06 8.77
N LEU A 204 20.34 -5.85 7.92
CA LEU A 204 19.74 -7.03 7.30
C LEU A 204 20.50 -8.31 7.66
N PRO A 205 19.85 -9.49 7.55
CA PRO A 205 20.53 -10.77 7.75
C PRO A 205 21.74 -10.90 6.82
N ALA A 206 22.91 -11.22 7.38
CA ALA A 206 24.18 -11.25 6.65
C ALA A 206 24.16 -12.22 5.46
N HIS A 207 23.41 -13.32 5.58
CA HIS A 207 23.23 -14.29 4.49
C HIS A 207 22.42 -13.70 3.31
N VAL A 208 21.44 -12.82 3.59
CA VAL A 208 20.68 -12.09 2.56
C VAL A 208 21.58 -11.07 1.88
N VAL A 209 22.31 -10.28 2.67
CA VAL A 209 23.24 -9.25 2.16
C VAL A 209 24.27 -9.86 1.21
N LYS A 210 24.88 -10.98 1.60
CA LYS A 210 25.86 -11.72 0.78
C LYS A 210 25.22 -12.32 -0.48
N LYS A 211 24.05 -12.95 -0.35
CA LYS A 211 23.37 -13.62 -1.47
C LYS A 211 22.99 -12.66 -2.61
N PHE A 212 22.52 -11.47 -2.26
CA PHE A 212 22.07 -10.47 -3.24
C PHE A 212 23.14 -9.41 -3.56
N ASN A 213 24.30 -9.43 -2.90
CA ASN A 213 25.38 -8.45 -3.05
C ASN A 213 24.89 -6.99 -2.90
N ILE A 214 24.11 -6.74 -1.84
CA ILE A 214 23.42 -5.47 -1.58
C ILE A 214 24.12 -4.60 -0.52
N GLN A 215 25.41 -4.83 -0.28
CA GLN A 215 26.18 -4.05 0.69
C GLN A 215 26.22 -2.58 0.27
N ASN A 216 25.95 -1.68 1.22
CA ASN A 216 25.94 -0.22 1.01
C ASN A 216 24.97 0.27 -0.09
N GLN A 217 23.98 -0.53 -0.49
CA GLN A 217 22.95 -0.13 -1.44
C GLN A 217 21.72 0.42 -0.72
N TRP A 218 20.96 1.27 -1.40
CA TRP A 218 19.65 1.72 -0.94
C TRP A 218 18.60 0.65 -1.18
N ILE A 219 17.72 0.48 -0.21
CA ILE A 219 16.54 -0.38 -0.30
C ILE A 219 15.32 0.39 0.16
N ILE A 220 14.16 0.01 -0.33
CA ILE A 220 12.90 0.64 0.07
C ILE A 220 12.26 -0.22 1.14
N LEU A 221 12.02 0.36 2.31
CA LEU A 221 11.24 -0.24 3.39
C LEU A 221 9.83 0.35 3.38
N ASN A 222 8.82 -0.49 3.60
CA ASN A 222 7.43 -0.09 3.67
C ASN A 222 6.63 -0.91 4.69
N ARG A 223 5.87 -0.23 5.54
CA ARG A 223 4.85 -0.86 6.40
C ARG A 223 3.47 -0.70 5.79
N MET A 224 2.80 -1.83 5.61
CA MET A 224 1.40 -1.86 5.14
C MET A 224 0.43 -1.76 6.32
N PRO A 225 -0.73 -1.10 6.18
CA PRO A 225 -1.20 -0.38 4.99
C PRO A 225 -0.54 0.99 4.83
N SER A 226 -0.19 1.37 3.59
CA SER A 226 0.42 2.66 3.29
C SER A 226 -0.65 3.72 3.02
N LEU A 227 -0.86 4.64 3.96
CA LEU A 227 -1.81 5.76 3.84
C LEU A 227 -1.13 7.08 3.50
N GLN A 228 0.19 7.16 3.67
CA GLN A 228 0.95 8.37 3.44
C GLN A 228 2.22 8.04 2.65
N PRO A 229 2.76 9.00 1.87
CA PRO A 229 4.06 8.81 1.21
C PRO A 229 5.20 8.49 2.19
N GLY A 230 5.10 8.99 3.43
CA GLY A 230 6.08 8.74 4.50
C GLY A 230 6.23 7.28 4.92
N ASN A 231 5.25 6.42 4.61
CA ASN A 231 5.36 4.97 4.86
C ASN A 231 6.42 4.29 4.00
N PHE A 232 6.86 4.93 2.91
CA PHE A 232 7.95 4.46 2.06
C PHE A 232 9.22 5.24 2.38
N ILE A 233 10.23 4.54 2.88
CA ILE A 233 11.51 5.13 3.24
C ILE A 233 12.65 4.37 2.55
N ALA A 234 13.61 5.10 2.00
CA ALA A 234 14.83 4.50 1.50
C ALA A 234 15.87 4.47 2.62
N LEU A 235 16.39 3.28 2.91
CA LEU A 235 17.42 3.07 3.91
C LEU A 235 18.62 2.38 3.27
N LYS A 236 19.83 2.75 3.71
CA LYS A 236 21.07 2.18 3.22
C LYS A 236 21.43 0.94 4.02
N VAL A 237 21.69 -0.16 3.31
CA VAL A 237 22.06 -1.44 3.94
C VAL A 237 23.40 -1.28 4.65
N SER A 238 23.38 -1.50 5.96
CA SER A 238 24.57 -1.55 6.81
C SER A 238 25.38 -2.82 6.52
N SER A 239 26.70 -2.70 6.45
CA SER A 239 27.64 -3.79 6.16
C SER A 239 28.33 -4.25 7.46
N PRO A 240 28.51 -5.57 7.70
CA PRO A 240 28.26 -6.71 6.81
C PRO A 240 26.86 -7.34 6.90
N GLY A 241 25.90 -6.68 7.57
CA GLY A 241 24.68 -7.32 8.05
C GLY A 241 24.90 -8.05 9.38
N TRP A 242 23.84 -8.63 9.96
CA TRP A 242 23.89 -9.33 11.25
C TRP A 242 23.46 -10.80 11.18
N GLU A 243 23.62 -11.53 12.28
CA GLU A 243 23.32 -12.97 12.32
C GLU A 243 21.83 -13.28 12.48
N TYR A 244 21.01 -12.30 12.86
CA TYR A 244 19.58 -12.49 13.12
C TYR A 244 18.74 -12.48 11.84
N ASP A 245 17.65 -13.26 11.83
CA ASP A 245 16.69 -13.39 10.71
C ASP A 245 15.57 -12.32 10.77
N CYS A 246 15.94 -11.08 11.06
CA CYS A 246 15.03 -9.94 11.15
C CYS A 246 15.66 -8.67 10.58
N PHE A 247 14.84 -7.62 10.43
CA PHE A 247 15.29 -6.31 9.97
C PHE A 247 15.53 -5.39 11.16
N GLY A 248 16.79 -4.99 11.37
CA GLY A 248 17.13 -3.98 12.36
C GLY A 248 16.90 -2.59 11.80
N ILE A 249 16.04 -1.81 12.44
CA ILE A 249 15.73 -0.44 12.01
C ILE A 249 15.99 0.56 13.15
N PRO A 250 16.37 1.80 12.82
CA PRO A 250 16.50 2.88 13.80
C PRO A 250 15.14 3.21 14.43
N LEU A 251 15.13 3.76 15.65
CA LEU A 251 13.88 4.07 16.37
C LEU A 251 13.16 5.31 15.79
N GLU A 252 13.91 6.19 15.14
CA GLU A 252 13.46 7.48 14.62
C GLU A 252 12.54 7.33 13.39
N VAL A 253 12.60 6.19 12.68
CA VAL A 253 11.78 5.94 11.48
C VAL A 253 10.42 5.32 11.81
N VAL A 254 10.28 4.80 13.04
CA VAL A 254 9.13 3.99 13.48
C VAL A 254 7.83 4.81 13.43
N GLN A 255 7.87 6.07 13.87
CA GLN A 255 6.71 6.95 13.88
C GLN A 255 6.22 7.29 12.47
N ALA A 256 7.12 7.58 11.51
CA ALA A 256 6.75 7.85 10.12
C ALA A 256 6.11 6.63 9.43
N MET A 257 6.55 5.43 9.80
CA MET A 257 5.96 4.19 9.28
C MET A 257 4.70 3.76 10.07
N ASN A 258 4.37 4.48 11.15
CA ASN A 258 3.36 4.11 12.13
C ASN A 258 3.57 2.68 12.66
N ALA A 259 4.82 2.25 12.77
CA ALA A 259 5.22 0.91 13.15
C ALA A 259 5.40 0.79 14.67
N ASP A 260 5.49 -0.44 15.17
CA ASP A 260 6.00 -0.75 16.50
C ASP A 260 6.87 -2.02 16.45
N PHE A 261 7.30 -2.50 17.62
CA PHE A 261 8.18 -3.67 17.74
C PHE A 261 7.49 -4.84 18.45
N ASP A 262 6.16 -4.97 18.32
CA ASP A 262 5.38 -6.01 18.99
C ASP A 262 5.15 -7.29 18.14
N GLY A 263 5.78 -7.35 16.97
CA GLY A 263 5.60 -8.40 15.96
C GLY A 263 5.30 -7.88 14.56
N ASP A 264 5.33 -6.57 14.38
CA ASP A 264 5.15 -5.90 13.09
C ASP A 264 6.09 -6.43 11.99
N GLU A 265 5.50 -6.67 10.81
CA GLU A 265 6.22 -7.09 9.61
C GLU A 265 6.26 -5.96 8.58
N CYS A 266 7.46 -5.63 8.11
CA CYS A 266 7.65 -4.69 7.02
C CYS A 266 8.02 -5.40 5.71
N ASN A 267 7.64 -4.77 4.60
CA ASN A 267 8.04 -5.16 3.26
C ASN A 267 9.29 -4.40 2.87
N LEU A 268 10.20 -5.07 2.19
CA LEU A 268 11.46 -4.52 1.72
C LEU A 268 11.59 -4.84 0.24
N TYR A 269 11.94 -3.83 -0.55
CA TYR A 269 12.14 -3.94 -1.99
C TYR A 269 13.60 -3.63 -2.34
N LEU A 270 14.23 -4.55 -3.06
CA LEU A 270 15.58 -4.34 -3.57
C LEU A 270 15.53 -3.50 -4.83
N VAL A 271 16.48 -2.58 -4.96
CA VAL A 271 16.52 -1.59 -6.03
C VAL A 271 17.77 -1.82 -6.89
N PRO A 272 17.73 -2.69 -7.92
CA PRO A 272 18.96 -3.07 -8.63
C PRO A 272 19.47 -2.00 -9.62
N ASN A 273 18.60 -1.10 -10.09
CA ASN A 273 18.94 -0.12 -11.12
C ASN A 273 19.64 1.11 -10.50
N VAL A 274 20.72 1.58 -11.11
CA VAL A 274 21.48 2.77 -10.69
C VAL A 274 20.61 4.03 -10.68
N LEU A 275 19.72 4.21 -11.67
CA LEU A 275 18.82 5.36 -11.69
C LEU A 275 17.85 5.33 -10.50
N SER A 276 17.29 4.16 -10.20
CA SER A 276 16.38 3.99 -9.06
C SER A 276 17.12 4.07 -7.72
N GLN A 277 18.40 3.67 -7.66
CA GLN A 277 19.27 3.92 -6.50
C GLN A 277 19.47 5.42 -6.26
N ALA A 278 19.68 6.19 -7.33
CA ALA A 278 19.77 7.65 -7.23
C ALA A 278 18.45 8.27 -6.76
N GLU A 279 17.30 7.85 -7.31
CA GLU A 279 15.97 8.28 -6.86
C GLU A 279 15.74 7.96 -5.37
N CYS A 280 16.15 6.76 -4.91
CA CYS A 280 16.08 6.42 -3.49
C CYS A 280 16.93 7.35 -2.63
N ALA A 281 18.17 7.61 -3.07
CA ALA A 281 19.11 8.46 -2.34
C ALA A 281 18.68 9.93 -2.25
N THR A 282 17.93 10.44 -3.23
CA THR A 282 17.53 11.85 -3.31
C THR A 282 16.09 12.10 -2.87
N ILE A 283 15.14 11.22 -3.20
CA ILE A 283 13.70 11.46 -3.01
C ILE A 283 13.17 10.79 -1.73
N LEU A 284 13.64 9.58 -1.43
CA LEU A 284 13.04 8.72 -0.39
C LEU A 284 13.88 8.61 0.89
N ASN A 285 15.17 8.98 0.84
CA ASN A 285 16.07 8.97 1.98
C ASN A 285 15.72 10.10 2.97
N PRO A 286 15.65 9.83 4.28
CA PRO A 286 15.37 10.86 5.28
C PRO A 286 16.44 11.95 5.38
N GLU A 287 17.69 11.69 5.01
CA GLU A 287 18.77 12.69 5.04
C GLU A 287 18.60 13.77 3.97
N SER A 288 18.19 13.39 2.76
CA SER A 288 17.97 14.34 1.65
C SER A 288 16.58 14.97 1.72
N GLN A 289 15.57 14.18 2.09
CA GLN A 289 14.17 14.60 2.12
C GLN A 289 13.53 14.27 3.47
N LEU A 290 13.89 15.10 4.46
CA LEU A 290 13.36 14.99 5.81
C LEU A 290 11.90 15.45 5.88
N GLY A 291 11.48 16.43 5.07
CA GLY A 291 10.11 16.95 5.10
C GLY A 291 9.03 15.94 4.70
N CYS A 292 7.92 15.97 5.43
CA CYS A 292 6.68 15.27 5.13
C CYS A 292 5.50 16.25 5.15
N PHE A 293 4.89 16.46 3.99
CA PHE A 293 3.73 17.35 3.83
C PHE A 293 2.54 16.97 4.72
N VAL A 294 2.32 15.67 4.94
CA VAL A 294 1.16 15.19 5.71
C VAL A 294 1.40 15.33 7.23
N MET A 295 2.64 15.15 7.68
CA MET A 295 3.01 15.36 9.08
C MET A 295 3.33 16.82 9.40
N GLN A 296 3.28 17.69 8.39
CA GLN A 296 3.65 19.12 8.47
C GLN A 296 5.05 19.33 9.08
N GLY A 297 5.97 18.38 8.85
CA GLY A 297 7.19 18.23 9.65
C GLY A 297 8.20 17.20 9.19
N PRO A 298 9.27 16.98 9.98
CA PRO A 298 10.28 15.99 9.68
C PRO A 298 9.73 14.55 9.81
N LYS A 299 10.06 13.69 8.84
CA LYS A 299 9.75 12.25 8.82
C LYS A 299 10.44 11.50 9.96
N LEU A 300 11.63 11.95 10.34
CA LEU A 300 12.31 11.42 11.52
C LEU A 300 11.79 12.20 12.70
N THR A 301 11.15 11.49 13.62
CA THR A 301 10.58 12.10 14.80
C THR A 301 11.27 11.48 16.02
N PRO A 302 11.71 12.31 16.99
CA PRO A 302 12.22 11.80 18.26
C PRO A 302 11.13 10.99 18.96
N THR A 303 11.46 9.80 19.43
CA THR A 303 10.49 8.90 20.07
C THR A 303 10.83 8.63 21.54
N GLN A 304 9.77 8.52 22.36
CA GLN A 304 9.76 7.96 23.72
C GLN A 304 10.97 8.38 24.59
N ASP A 305 11.96 7.49 24.73
CA ASP A 305 13.11 7.69 25.59
C ASP A 305 13.95 8.92 25.24
N MET A 306 14.03 9.26 23.95
CA MET A 306 14.72 10.47 23.49
C MET A 306 14.04 11.73 24.04
N LEU A 307 12.71 11.75 24.11
CA LEU A 307 11.93 12.88 24.66
C LEU A 307 12.15 13.01 26.17
N VAL A 308 12.16 11.88 26.88
CA VAL A 308 12.42 11.85 28.34
C VAL A 308 13.80 12.43 28.65
N VAL A 309 14.83 11.97 27.94
CA VAL A 309 16.20 12.47 28.14
C VAL A 309 16.30 13.94 27.77
N TYR A 310 15.71 14.34 26.65
CA TYR A 310 15.70 15.73 26.21
C TYR A 310 15.12 16.65 27.28
N PHE A 311 13.99 16.26 27.87
CA PHE A 311 13.37 17.01 28.97
C PHE A 311 14.26 17.03 30.23
N ALA A 312 14.75 15.87 30.67
CA ALA A 312 15.54 15.75 31.90
C ALA A 312 16.92 16.45 31.82
N LYS A 313 17.53 16.46 30.63
CA LYS A 313 18.87 17.01 30.37
C LYS A 313 18.84 18.26 29.50
N PHE A 314 17.69 18.94 29.42
CA PHE A 314 17.48 20.09 28.54
C PHE A 314 18.59 21.15 28.62
N LYS A 315 19.10 21.43 29.83
CA LYS A 315 20.15 22.44 30.05
C LYS A 315 21.52 22.01 29.49
N ASP A 316 21.82 20.72 29.52
CA ASP A 316 23.13 20.14 29.16
C ASP A 316 23.28 19.99 27.63
N ILE A 317 22.20 20.19 26.86
CA ILE A 317 22.18 20.07 25.40
C ILE A 317 22.67 21.38 24.77
N HIS A 318 23.94 21.43 24.40
CA HIS A 318 24.58 22.62 23.80
C HIS A 318 24.79 22.53 22.29
N PHE A 319 24.69 21.35 21.70
CA PHE A 319 24.96 21.12 20.27
C PHE A 319 23.79 21.54 19.37
N LEU A 320 22.58 21.67 19.92
CA LEU A 320 21.42 22.20 19.20
C LEU A 320 21.45 23.74 19.20
N PRO A 321 21.43 24.39 18.02
CA PRO A 321 21.47 25.87 17.94
C PRO A 321 20.16 26.51 18.39
N TYR A 322 19.05 25.76 18.31
CA TYR A 322 17.74 26.11 18.82
C TYR A 322 17.20 24.96 19.65
N LYS A 323 16.54 25.27 20.78
CA LYS A 323 15.87 24.28 21.62
C LYS A 323 14.69 24.90 22.37
N GLN A 324 13.55 24.21 22.33
CA GLN A 324 12.34 24.50 23.12
C GLN A 324 11.95 23.29 23.97
N SER A 325 10.98 23.45 24.87
CA SER A 325 10.45 22.34 25.69
C SER A 325 9.96 21.15 24.85
N ASP A 326 9.36 21.43 23.69
CA ASP A 326 8.92 20.42 22.73
C ASP A 326 10.03 20.11 21.71
N LEU A 327 10.53 18.87 21.75
CA LEU A 327 11.60 18.42 20.85
C LEU A 327 11.12 18.32 19.39
N ASN A 328 9.84 18.01 19.16
CA ASN A 328 9.32 17.98 17.80
C ASN A 328 9.41 19.37 17.19
N LYS A 329 8.85 20.38 17.87
CA LYS A 329 8.94 21.79 17.42
C LYS A 329 10.38 22.25 17.22
N THR A 330 11.27 21.82 18.11
CA THR A 330 12.71 22.08 17.97
C THR A 330 13.22 21.59 16.62
N PHE A 331 12.96 20.33 16.24
CA PHE A 331 13.40 19.80 14.95
C PHE A 331 12.64 20.38 13.75
N HIS A 332 11.39 20.82 13.91
CA HIS A 332 10.70 21.59 12.87
C HIS A 332 11.42 22.90 12.58
N VAL A 333 11.73 23.69 13.61
CA VAL A 333 12.46 24.96 13.46
C VAL A 333 13.86 24.72 12.88
N LEU A 334 14.56 23.68 13.33
CA LEU A 334 15.88 23.35 12.77
C LEU A 334 15.78 22.94 11.30
N TYR A 335 14.73 22.22 10.90
CA TYR A 335 14.48 21.90 9.51
C TYR A 335 14.16 23.15 8.67
N ASP A 336 13.31 24.04 9.17
CA ASP A 336 12.96 25.29 8.48
C ASP A 336 14.18 26.21 8.28
N CYS A 337 15.05 26.32 9.30
CA CYS A 337 16.19 27.23 9.27
C CYS A 337 17.42 26.66 8.53
N TYR A 338 17.69 25.35 8.65
CA TYR A 338 18.94 24.73 8.18
C TYR A 338 18.74 23.67 7.08
N GLY A 339 17.50 23.32 6.75
CA GLY A 339 17.15 22.32 5.73
C GLY A 339 17.35 20.87 6.17
N SER A 340 17.00 19.92 5.27
CA SER A 340 16.99 18.48 5.55
C SER A 340 18.30 17.93 6.09
N GLN A 341 19.42 18.23 5.43
CA GLN A 341 20.69 17.56 5.70
C GLN A 341 21.25 17.92 7.09
N GLN A 342 21.17 19.19 7.45
CA GLN A 342 21.71 19.66 8.72
C GLN A 342 20.79 19.33 9.89
N ALA A 343 19.46 19.40 9.69
CA ALA A 343 18.49 18.88 10.65
C ALA A 343 18.68 17.37 10.92
N PHE A 344 18.96 16.58 9.87
CA PHE A 344 19.29 15.16 10.02
C PHE A 344 20.52 14.92 10.91
N GLU A 345 21.58 15.70 10.74
CA GLU A 345 22.77 15.60 11.59
C GLU A 345 22.48 15.97 13.06
N TYR A 346 21.63 16.97 13.31
CA TYR A 346 21.18 17.28 14.69
C TYR A 346 20.36 16.14 15.31
N ILE A 347 19.52 15.46 14.52
CA ILE A 347 18.78 14.27 14.98
C ILE A 347 19.76 13.14 15.33
N ASP A 348 20.77 12.88 14.50
CA ASP A 348 21.77 11.84 14.76
C ASP A 348 22.65 12.18 15.99
N GLN A 349 23.00 13.46 16.20
CA GLN A 349 23.68 13.90 17.43
C GLN A 349 22.80 13.73 18.67
N MET A 350 21.51 14.07 18.57
CA MET A 350 20.55 13.86 19.65
C MET A 350 20.39 12.37 19.96
N ARG A 351 20.38 11.50 18.94
CA ARG A 351 20.40 10.04 19.07
C ARG A 351 21.59 9.56 19.91
N GLN A 352 22.79 9.99 19.54
CA GLN A 352 24.01 9.61 20.26
C GLN A 352 23.99 10.11 21.71
N PHE A 353 23.53 11.35 21.92
CA PHE A 353 23.45 11.96 23.24
C PHE A 353 22.50 11.20 24.17
N TYR A 354 21.27 10.90 23.73
CA TYR A 354 20.31 10.23 24.62
C TYR A 354 20.75 8.81 24.99
N LEU A 355 21.38 8.10 24.05
CA LEU A 355 21.93 6.77 24.31
C LEU A 355 23.06 6.81 25.35
N ASP A 356 23.97 7.79 25.29
CA ASP A 356 25.01 7.96 26.31
C ASP A 356 24.40 8.26 27.69
N VAL A 357 23.42 9.16 27.75
CA VAL A 357 22.75 9.53 29.00
C VAL A 357 22.07 8.33 29.65
N LEU A 358 21.28 7.55 28.89
CA LEU A 358 20.57 6.38 29.43
C LEU A 358 21.51 5.24 29.82
N GLN A 359 22.63 5.09 29.12
CA GLN A 359 23.59 4.02 29.44
C GLN A 359 24.48 4.36 30.64
N ARG A 360 24.81 5.63 30.85
CA ARG A 360 25.89 6.02 31.79
C ARG A 360 25.46 6.97 32.90
N GLN A 361 24.45 7.81 32.66
CA GLN A 361 24.17 8.96 33.52
C GLN A 361 22.83 8.88 34.25
N MET A 362 21.86 8.17 33.69
CA MET A 362 20.49 8.15 34.20
C MET A 362 19.91 6.74 34.20
N CYS A 363 19.34 6.33 35.33
CA CYS A 363 18.48 5.15 35.43
C CYS A 363 17.03 5.63 35.50
N PHE A 364 16.22 5.28 34.50
CA PHE A 364 14.81 5.66 34.44
C PHE A 364 13.96 4.44 34.82
N ALA A 365 13.50 4.40 36.08
CA ALA A 365 12.78 3.26 36.63
C ALA A 365 11.60 3.71 37.49
N LEU A 366 10.46 3.05 37.29
CA LEU A 366 9.26 3.30 38.09
C LEU A 366 9.44 2.68 39.48
N THR A 367 9.12 3.45 40.52
CA THR A 367 9.25 2.99 41.92
C THR A 367 7.90 2.89 42.62
N LEU A 368 7.79 1.95 43.57
CA LEU A 368 6.58 1.82 44.39
C LEU A 368 6.30 3.08 45.21
N GLN A 369 7.34 3.76 45.70
CA GLN A 369 7.22 4.99 46.47
C GLN A 369 6.57 6.11 45.63
N GLU A 370 6.99 6.25 44.37
CA GLU A 370 6.36 7.18 43.44
C GLU A 370 4.89 6.85 43.22
N MET A 371 4.56 5.58 42.96
CA MET A 371 3.17 5.15 42.76
C MET A 371 2.30 5.39 44.00
N GLN A 372 2.84 5.19 45.20
CA GLN A 372 2.15 5.46 46.46
C GLN A 372 1.88 6.96 46.65
N ALA A 373 2.86 7.81 46.34
CA ALA A 373 2.70 9.26 46.41
C ALA A 373 1.61 9.75 45.42
N LEU A 374 1.63 9.24 44.18
CA LEU A 374 0.61 9.56 43.19
C LEU A 374 -0.78 9.08 43.64
N TYR A 375 -0.88 7.92 44.28
CA TYR A 375 -2.12 7.43 44.87
C TYR A 375 -2.64 8.33 45.99
N GLU A 376 -1.76 8.80 46.89
CA GLU A 376 -2.16 9.73 47.94
C GLU A 376 -2.68 11.05 47.38
N TRP A 377 -2.03 11.61 46.37
CA TRP A 377 -2.46 12.84 45.71
C TRP A 377 -3.74 12.64 44.90
N GLY A 378 -3.94 11.46 44.30
CA GLY A 378 -5.09 11.14 43.47
C GLY A 378 -6.43 11.12 44.22
N ARG A 379 -6.40 11.03 45.56
CA ARG A 379 -7.60 11.13 46.41
C ARG A 379 -8.23 12.53 46.42
N GLU A 380 -7.47 13.53 46.00
CA GLU A 380 -7.94 14.91 45.88
C GLU A 380 -8.55 15.16 44.49
N SER A 381 -8.91 16.40 44.19
CA SER A 381 -9.41 16.76 42.86
C SER A 381 -8.30 16.65 41.80
N MET A 382 -8.70 16.46 40.54
CA MET A 382 -7.79 16.43 39.39
C MET A 382 -6.85 17.65 39.34
N GLU A 383 -7.38 18.85 39.62
CA GLU A 383 -6.59 20.08 39.62
C GLU A 383 -5.46 20.06 40.66
N VAL A 384 -5.75 19.60 41.88
CA VAL A 384 -4.74 19.53 42.94
C VAL A 384 -3.76 18.39 42.69
N PHE A 385 -4.24 17.27 42.15
CA PHE A 385 -3.38 16.16 41.71
C PHE A 385 -2.36 16.64 40.67
N GLN A 386 -2.82 17.37 39.65
CA GLN A 386 -1.94 17.89 38.61
C GLN A 386 -0.88 18.85 39.18
N GLN A 387 -1.28 19.81 40.02
CA GLN A 387 -0.32 20.74 40.64
C GLN A 387 0.77 20.02 41.44
N LYS A 388 0.39 19.01 42.24
CA LYS A 388 1.34 18.22 43.03
C LYS A 388 2.24 17.37 42.13
N ALA A 389 1.65 16.71 41.14
CA ALA A 389 2.39 15.88 40.18
C ALA A 389 3.42 16.71 39.39
N GLU A 390 3.05 17.89 38.89
CA GLU A 390 3.95 18.79 38.15
C GLU A 390 5.19 19.20 38.95
N THR A 391 5.06 19.33 40.27
CA THR A 391 6.20 19.64 41.15
C THR A 391 7.07 18.42 41.48
N SER A 392 6.61 17.22 41.16
CA SER A 392 7.33 15.98 41.46
C SER A 392 8.36 15.65 40.38
N SER A 393 9.49 15.08 40.80
CA SER A 393 10.53 14.57 39.90
C SER A 393 10.41 13.05 39.66
N GLY A 394 9.19 12.51 39.77
CA GLY A 394 8.94 11.08 39.54
C GLY A 394 9.14 10.68 38.08
N CYS A 395 9.54 9.44 37.81
CA CYS A 395 9.77 8.97 36.43
C CYS A 395 8.47 8.96 35.62
N LEU A 396 7.37 8.48 36.20
CA LEU A 396 6.07 8.42 35.53
C LEU A 396 5.52 9.81 35.22
N VAL A 397 5.70 10.77 36.13
CA VAL A 397 5.29 12.16 35.87
C VAL A 397 6.22 12.81 34.84
N THR A 398 7.53 12.55 34.92
CA THR A 398 8.50 13.01 33.91
C THR A 398 8.14 12.51 32.51
N GLN A 399 7.68 11.26 32.38
CA GLN A 399 7.25 10.68 31.10
C GLN A 399 6.05 11.41 30.48
N VAL A 400 5.12 11.88 31.32
CA VAL A 400 3.97 12.67 30.89
C VAL A 400 4.39 14.11 30.56
N LEU A 401 5.19 14.74 31.42
CA LEU A 401 5.67 16.11 31.22
C LEU A 401 6.57 16.25 29.99
N SER A 402 7.36 15.23 29.67
CA SER A 402 8.20 15.22 28.47
C SER A 402 7.41 14.97 27.18
N GLY A 403 6.10 14.68 27.27
CA GLY A 403 5.28 14.30 26.13
C GLY A 403 5.64 12.93 25.53
N ALA A 404 6.42 12.11 26.23
CA ALA A 404 6.88 10.82 25.72
C ALA A 404 5.74 9.80 25.66
N LYS A 405 4.93 9.71 26.73
CA LYS A 405 3.76 8.83 26.78
C LYS A 405 2.80 9.22 27.91
N GLY A 406 1.51 9.12 27.64
CA GLY A 406 0.45 9.35 28.63
C GLY A 406 0.08 10.82 28.77
N SER A 407 -0.89 11.08 29.64
CA SER A 407 -1.35 12.41 30.02
C SER A 407 -1.69 12.43 31.52
N PHE A 408 -1.90 13.61 32.10
CA PHE A 408 -2.33 13.71 33.50
C PHE A 408 -3.66 13.00 33.75
N GLU A 409 -4.56 12.97 32.77
CA GLU A 409 -5.83 12.22 32.87
C GLU A 409 -5.56 10.71 33.03
N HIS A 410 -4.63 10.15 32.27
CA HIS A 410 -4.26 8.74 32.42
C HIS A 410 -3.68 8.46 33.81
N LEU A 411 -2.82 9.34 34.33
CA LEU A 411 -2.29 9.21 35.70
C LEU A 411 -3.40 9.27 36.73
N TYR A 412 -4.35 10.20 36.57
CA TYR A 412 -5.48 10.33 37.48
C TYR A 412 -6.42 9.14 37.41
N GLN A 413 -6.64 8.54 36.23
CA GLN A 413 -7.41 7.29 36.11
C GLN A 413 -6.71 6.11 36.79
N MET A 414 -5.38 6.06 36.71
CA MET A 414 -4.58 5.04 37.39
C MET A 414 -4.66 5.14 38.91
N PHE A 415 -4.56 6.35 39.46
CA PHE A 415 -4.33 6.56 40.90
C PHE A 415 -5.51 7.21 41.64
N GLY A 416 -6.25 8.11 41.01
CA GLY A 416 -7.35 8.86 41.63
C GLY A 416 -8.73 8.27 41.36
N SER A 417 -9.26 8.43 40.14
CA SER A 417 -10.60 7.98 39.76
C SER A 417 -10.70 7.85 38.24
N ILE A 418 -11.40 6.81 37.76
CA ILE A 418 -11.69 6.64 36.33
C ILE A 418 -12.57 7.78 35.79
N GLY A 419 -13.45 8.34 36.63
CA GLY A 419 -14.36 9.40 36.25
C GLY A 419 -15.64 8.92 35.60
N TYR A 420 -16.29 9.78 34.81
CA TYR A 420 -17.58 9.49 34.20
C TYR A 420 -17.48 8.54 33.01
N GLN A 421 -18.39 7.56 32.98
CA GLN A 421 -18.55 6.56 31.92
C GLN A 421 -20.04 6.45 31.59
N ASN A 422 -20.47 6.98 30.43
CA ASN A 422 -21.88 6.95 29.98
C ASN A 422 -22.87 7.30 31.13
N ASP A 423 -22.69 8.49 31.72
CA ASP A 423 -23.46 9.07 32.84
C ASP A 423 -23.26 8.43 34.23
N VAL A 424 -22.45 7.39 34.35
CA VAL A 424 -22.12 6.76 35.64
C VAL A 424 -20.72 7.20 36.09
N PHE A 425 -20.63 7.77 37.28
CA PHE A 425 -19.33 8.12 37.87
C PHE A 425 -18.67 6.89 38.50
N VAL A 426 -17.51 6.51 37.97
CA VAL A 426 -16.69 5.42 38.51
C VAL A 426 -15.69 6.01 39.49
N LYS A 427 -15.90 5.76 40.78
CA LYS A 427 -15.11 6.40 41.84
C LYS A 427 -13.71 5.79 41.95
N HIS A 428 -13.61 4.46 41.92
CA HIS A 428 -12.34 3.77 42.17
C HIS A 428 -11.39 3.92 40.97
N SER A 429 -10.09 3.92 41.26
CA SER A 429 -9.02 3.94 40.27
C SER A 429 -8.55 2.52 39.91
N PHE A 430 -7.68 2.42 38.89
CA PHE A 430 -7.07 1.13 38.55
C PHE A 430 -6.15 0.60 39.65
N TRP A 431 -5.54 1.47 40.45
CA TRP A 431 -4.72 1.11 41.61
C TRP A 431 -5.54 0.46 42.72
N GLU A 432 -6.72 1.02 43.04
CA GLU A 432 -7.60 0.46 44.07
C GLU A 432 -8.27 -0.84 43.62
N GLY A 433 -8.48 -0.98 42.31
CA GLY A 433 -9.24 -2.05 41.71
C GLY A 433 -10.74 -1.72 41.66
N LEU A 434 -11.34 -1.99 40.51
CA LEU A 434 -12.75 -1.69 40.28
C LEU A 434 -13.67 -2.69 40.94
N ARG A 435 -14.81 -2.22 41.46
CA ARG A 435 -15.90 -3.11 41.88
C ARG A 435 -16.52 -3.78 40.67
N ALA A 436 -17.19 -4.92 40.89
CA ALA A 436 -17.81 -5.68 39.81
C ALA A 436 -18.79 -4.83 38.95
N ASN A 437 -19.57 -3.95 39.57
CA ASN A 437 -20.48 -3.05 38.86
C ASN A 437 -19.74 -1.98 38.04
N GLU A 438 -18.69 -1.37 38.59
CA GLU A 438 -17.86 -0.38 37.90
C GLU A 438 -17.08 -0.99 36.73
N ALA A 439 -16.55 -2.20 36.92
CA ALA A 439 -15.86 -2.94 35.87
C ALA A 439 -16.79 -3.24 34.69
N VAL A 440 -18.04 -3.63 34.95
CA VAL A 440 -19.05 -3.85 33.90
C VAL A 440 -19.37 -2.55 33.15
N VAL A 441 -19.53 -1.43 33.87
CA VAL A 441 -19.78 -0.12 33.26
C VAL A 441 -18.61 0.30 32.37
N HIS A 442 -17.38 0.22 32.88
CA HIS A 442 -16.18 0.57 32.12
C HIS A 442 -15.99 -0.34 30.89
N ALA A 443 -16.23 -1.64 31.04
CA ALA A 443 -16.16 -2.60 29.94
C ALA A 443 -17.19 -2.32 28.84
N LYS A 444 -18.38 -1.83 29.19
CA LYS A 444 -19.41 -1.43 28.23
C LYS A 444 -18.92 -0.28 27.34
N THR A 445 -18.38 0.78 27.94
CA THR A 445 -17.81 1.92 27.18
C THR A 445 -16.65 1.46 26.28
N ALA A 446 -15.76 0.61 26.80
CA ALA A 446 -14.66 0.06 26.01
C ALA A 446 -15.16 -0.76 24.81
N THR A 447 -16.25 -1.51 24.95
CA THR A 447 -16.86 -2.28 23.85
C THR A 447 -17.41 -1.37 22.76
N GLU A 448 -18.02 -0.24 23.12
CA GLU A 448 -18.48 0.77 22.15
C GLU A 448 -17.31 1.38 21.36
N ALA A 449 -16.19 1.68 22.03
CA ALA A 449 -14.98 2.17 21.37
C ALA A 449 -14.37 1.12 20.41
N LEU A 450 -14.30 -0.16 20.82
CA LEU A 450 -13.85 -1.26 19.96
C LEU A 450 -14.78 -1.46 18.75
N SER A 451 -16.08 -1.25 18.92
CA SER A 451 -17.03 -1.28 17.81
C SER A 451 -16.75 -0.18 16.79
N ASN A 452 -16.33 1.01 17.22
CA ASN A 452 -15.91 2.06 16.29
C ASN A 452 -14.64 1.66 15.50
N ALA A 453 -13.71 0.93 16.10
CA ALA A 453 -12.57 0.36 15.38
C ALA A 453 -12.99 -0.65 14.29
N SER A 454 -14.15 -1.30 14.41
CA SER A 454 -14.66 -2.19 13.34
C SER A 454 -14.98 -1.43 12.02
N LYS A 455 -15.12 -0.10 12.09
CA LYS A 455 -15.39 0.78 10.93
C LYS A 455 -14.14 1.28 10.21
N ILE A 456 -12.95 0.73 10.49
CA ILE A 456 -11.69 1.08 9.79
C ILE A 456 -11.80 0.99 8.25
N TRP A 457 -12.74 0.19 7.72
CA TRP A 457 -12.97 0.10 6.28
C TRP A 457 -13.56 1.37 5.64
N GLU A 458 -14.30 2.19 6.41
CA GLU A 458 -14.94 3.43 5.93
C GLU A 458 -13.90 4.49 5.49
N PRO A 459 -12.92 4.89 6.35
CA PRO A 459 -11.88 5.83 5.94
C PRO A 459 -10.99 5.23 4.85
N GLY A 460 -10.68 3.93 4.90
CA GLY A 460 -9.86 3.27 3.88
C GLY A 460 -10.49 3.32 2.48
N TYR A 461 -11.80 3.10 2.38
CA TYR A 461 -12.51 3.22 1.09
C TYR A 461 -12.61 4.66 0.60
N SER A 462 -12.87 5.60 1.52
CA SER A 462 -12.95 7.02 1.21
C SER A 462 -11.62 7.56 0.68
N TYR A 463 -10.52 7.20 1.36
CA TYR A 463 -9.15 7.52 0.94
C TYR A 463 -8.85 6.98 -0.46
N TYR A 464 -9.12 5.70 -0.71
CA TYR A 464 -8.91 5.11 -2.04
C TYR A 464 -9.66 5.88 -3.13
N LYS A 465 -10.90 6.30 -2.87
CA LYS A 465 -11.73 7.04 -3.83
C LYS A 465 -11.15 8.43 -4.11
N MET A 466 -10.63 9.11 -3.10
CA MET A 466 -9.94 10.40 -3.27
C MET A 466 -8.67 10.25 -4.09
N VAL A 467 -7.79 9.31 -3.73
CA VAL A 467 -6.54 9.07 -4.46
C VAL A 467 -6.83 8.77 -5.94
N TYR A 468 -7.80 7.90 -6.22
CA TYR A 468 -8.15 7.53 -7.59
C TYR A 468 -8.67 8.72 -8.42
N ASN A 469 -9.40 9.64 -7.79
CA ASN A 469 -9.93 10.82 -8.47
C ASN A 469 -8.87 11.91 -8.68
N LEU A 470 -7.83 11.97 -7.83
CA LEU A 470 -6.83 13.03 -7.84
C LEU A 470 -5.49 12.61 -8.47
N GLN A 471 -5.27 11.31 -8.73
CA GLN A 471 -4.00 10.80 -9.28
C GLN A 471 -3.59 11.38 -10.65
N GLY A 472 -4.54 11.95 -11.40
CA GLY A 472 -4.28 12.58 -12.70
C GLY A 472 -3.78 14.03 -12.60
N LEU A 473 -3.85 14.62 -11.41
CA LEU A 473 -3.46 16.01 -11.17
C LEU A 473 -1.94 16.14 -11.06
N TYR A 474 -1.38 17.12 -11.75
CA TYR A 474 0.04 17.45 -11.66
C TYR A 474 0.28 18.94 -11.89
N VAL A 475 1.40 19.46 -11.40
CA VAL A 475 1.84 20.84 -11.66
C VAL A 475 2.80 20.81 -12.85
N ASP A 476 2.51 21.60 -13.90
CA ASP A 476 3.37 21.68 -15.08
C ASP A 476 4.57 22.63 -14.86
N TYR A 477 5.49 22.66 -15.83
CA TYR A 477 6.66 23.55 -15.80
C TYR A 477 6.33 25.05 -15.78
N LYS A 478 5.06 25.44 -16.03
CA LYS A 478 4.59 26.82 -15.97
C LYS A 478 3.93 27.15 -14.63
N GLY A 479 3.93 26.23 -13.67
CA GLY A 479 3.29 26.43 -12.38
C GLY A 479 1.77 26.32 -12.41
N ARG A 480 1.20 25.62 -13.40
CA ARG A 480 -0.24 25.44 -13.55
C ARG A 480 -0.67 24.06 -13.05
N LEU A 481 -1.83 23.99 -12.40
CA LEU A 481 -2.45 22.71 -12.03
C LEU A 481 -3.16 22.14 -13.27
N MET A 482 -2.76 20.94 -13.67
CA MET A 482 -3.25 20.26 -14.86
C MET A 482 -3.99 18.97 -14.51
N ASP A 483 -5.04 18.65 -15.26
CA ASP A 483 -5.65 17.31 -15.35
C ASP A 483 -5.63 16.85 -16.81
N GLY A 484 -4.65 16.00 -17.14
CA GLY A 484 -4.33 15.67 -18.52
C GLY A 484 -3.92 16.91 -19.31
N GLU A 485 -4.76 17.32 -20.27
CA GLU A 485 -4.58 18.53 -21.09
C GLU A 485 -5.34 19.75 -20.55
N THR A 486 -6.20 19.56 -19.55
CA THR A 486 -7.06 20.61 -18.99
C THR A 486 -6.28 21.41 -17.94
N VAL A 487 -6.28 22.73 -18.07
CA VAL A 487 -5.77 23.62 -17.02
C VAL A 487 -6.87 23.84 -15.99
N ILE A 488 -6.61 23.47 -14.73
CA ILE A 488 -7.52 23.72 -13.60
C ILE A 488 -7.23 25.09 -13.00
N GLU A 489 -5.96 25.35 -12.69
CA GLU A 489 -5.49 26.56 -12.01
C GLU A 489 -4.28 27.09 -12.77
N ASN A 490 -4.26 28.40 -13.06
CA ASN A 490 -3.17 29.00 -13.84
C ASN A 490 -1.92 29.32 -13.01
N ASP A 491 -2.04 29.34 -11.68
CA ASP A 491 -0.95 29.79 -10.84
C ASP A 491 -1.07 29.21 -9.43
N VAL A 492 -0.61 27.95 -9.29
CA VAL A 492 -0.59 27.29 -7.98
C VAL A 492 0.66 27.66 -7.19
N LEU A 493 1.68 28.22 -7.85
CA LEU A 493 2.95 28.60 -7.22
C LEU A 493 2.88 29.97 -6.53
N ASN A 494 1.89 30.81 -6.87
CA ASN A 494 1.60 32.04 -6.15
C ASN A 494 0.87 31.85 -4.81
N VAL A 495 0.51 30.61 -4.46
CA VAL A 495 0.07 30.27 -3.11
C VAL A 495 1.30 29.84 -2.33
N PHE A 496 1.76 30.67 -1.38
CA PHE A 496 2.77 30.25 -0.42
C PHE A 496 2.25 29.02 0.32
N HIS A 497 2.87 27.87 0.06
CA HIS A 497 2.54 26.65 0.78
C HIS A 497 3.03 26.80 2.22
N TYR A 498 2.24 26.39 3.21
CA TYR A 498 2.61 26.56 4.62
C TYR A 498 3.90 25.81 5.02
N THR A 499 4.39 24.87 4.20
CA THR A 499 5.70 24.23 4.39
C THR A 499 6.86 25.05 3.82
N ASP A 500 6.59 26.01 2.95
CA ASP A 500 7.55 26.99 2.44
C ASP A 500 7.52 28.27 3.29
N VAL A 501 6.51 28.38 4.16
CA VAL A 501 6.41 29.41 5.19
C VAL A 501 7.09 28.88 6.43
N MET A 502 8.24 29.47 6.74
CA MET A 502 8.94 29.24 8.00
C MET A 502 7.98 29.41 9.17
N SER A 503 8.06 28.51 10.15
CA SER A 503 7.33 28.67 11.41
C SER A 503 7.62 30.05 12.03
N GLU A 504 6.63 30.65 12.69
CA GLU A 504 6.78 31.96 13.35
C GLU A 504 7.98 31.97 14.31
N GLU A 505 8.16 30.87 15.04
CA GLU A 505 9.30 30.63 15.92
C GLU A 505 10.63 30.55 15.15
N GLY A 506 10.66 29.87 14.00
CA GLY A 506 11.85 29.82 13.16
C GLY A 506 12.24 31.20 12.59
N PHE A 507 11.24 31.98 12.18
CA PHE A 507 11.46 33.33 11.70
C PHE A 507 12.01 34.24 12.81
N GLN A 508 11.44 34.15 14.02
CA GLN A 508 11.93 34.87 15.18
C GLN A 508 13.36 34.45 15.56
N HIS A 509 13.66 33.16 15.52
CA HIS A 509 15.02 32.65 15.77
C HIS A 509 16.03 33.20 14.76
N LEU A 510 15.69 33.24 13.46
CA LEU A 510 16.56 33.83 12.44
C LEU A 510 16.75 35.34 12.64
N LEU A 511 15.69 36.07 13.01
CA LEU A 511 15.79 37.49 13.34
C LEU A 511 16.75 37.71 14.52
N ASP A 512 16.60 36.92 15.59
CA ASP A 512 17.47 37.02 16.77
C ASP A 512 18.93 36.71 16.42
N MET A 513 19.18 35.71 15.56
CA MET A 513 20.52 35.38 15.08
C MET A 513 21.14 36.45 14.18
N THR A 514 20.34 37.16 13.41
CA THR A 514 20.83 38.21 12.48
C THR A 514 21.00 39.57 13.14
N LEU A 515 20.28 39.82 14.25
CA LEU A 515 20.36 41.04 15.03
C LEU A 515 21.42 41.00 16.15
N GLN A 516 21.90 39.81 16.52
CA GLN A 516 23.06 39.58 17.39
C GLN A 516 24.38 39.72 16.62
#